data_AF-A0A1W2C652-F1
#
_entry.id   AF-A0A1W2C652-F1
#
_cell.length_a   1.000
_cell.length_b   1.000
_cell.length_c   1.000
_cell.angle_alpha   90.00
_cell.angle_beta   90.00
_cell.angle_gamma   90.00
#
_symmetry.space_group_name_H-M   'P 1'
#
loop_
_entity.id
_entity.type
_entity.pdbx_description
1 polymer ?
#
loop_
_entity_poly.entity_id
_entity_poly.type
_entity_poly.pdbx_seq_one_letter_code
_entity_poly.pdbx_strand_id
1 'polypeptide(L)'
;MEWVRHLSGALGEPPEVVGGKAHGLVLLHRLGLPVPAGFVVTTEACRVFLRTGRLPGDLADELASAIEVLGPSTVSVRSGAAVSMPGMMDTILNLRLTPDSLDEALKSVFASWNTPRARTYRTLHGIPHDLGTAVVVQRMVFGDRDDRSGSGVAFSRDPGTGENVPFGEVLFGHQGDDVVSGRTLTLPLHTIADREPAVWRDLLDALSRIEQHYRDACYVEFTFESGVLWLLQVRPGRFTGAAAVRLATDLADAGAITRDDALLRVAPHHLRHVRVPRIAPDADVIARGLGVCPGVAAGRVAVTSDEAVRMAADGPVVLVRPETSPEDIRGLAAATGIVTARGGPASHAAVVARSMGKPAVVGVADLHVGSDSVAMGGRTVGVAAMVTIDGTGGEVVLGTPRVVTGGADEHLRRLLGWADEVSGDCSERDEAERLEAAQAVLRRRQGA
;
A
#
# COMPACT_ATOMS: atom_id res chain seq x y z
N MET A 1 -12.80 27.36 16.01
CA MET A 1 -13.09 26.00 15.48
C MET A 1 -11.93 25.17 15.96
N GLU A 2 -12.12 23.99 16.56
CA GLU A 2 -10.96 23.26 17.07
C GLU A 2 -10.19 22.65 15.89
N TRP A 3 -8.90 22.98 15.76
CA TRP A 3 -8.04 22.58 14.64
C TRP A 3 -7.19 21.35 14.95
N VAL A 4 -6.87 21.13 16.21
CA VAL A 4 -6.04 20.05 16.73
C VAL A 4 -6.92 19.00 17.42
N ARG A 5 -6.59 17.72 17.28
CA ARG A 5 -7.19 16.62 18.05
C ARG A 5 -6.09 15.74 18.61
N HIS A 6 -6.14 15.43 19.90
CA HIS A 6 -5.23 14.45 20.49
C HIS A 6 -5.58 13.03 20.05
N LEU A 7 -4.55 12.26 19.69
CA LEU A 7 -4.74 10.85 19.35
C LEU A 7 -5.06 10.07 20.63
N SER A 8 -6.26 9.51 20.67
CA SER A 8 -6.72 8.65 21.76
C SER A 8 -7.85 7.76 21.27
N GLY A 9 -8.17 6.70 22.01
CA GLY A 9 -9.30 5.83 21.69
C GLY A 9 -10.67 6.54 21.76
N ALA A 10 -10.73 7.69 22.45
CA ALA A 10 -11.95 8.49 22.61
C ALA A 10 -12.22 9.43 21.44
N LEU A 11 -11.25 9.67 20.55
CA LEU A 11 -11.44 10.55 19.39
C LEU A 11 -12.47 9.93 18.43
N GLY A 12 -13.61 10.61 18.24
CA GLY A 12 -14.74 10.14 17.44
C GLY A 12 -14.86 10.74 16.04
N GLU A 13 -13.92 11.61 15.65
CA GLU A 13 -13.97 12.34 14.39
C GLU A 13 -13.79 11.41 13.17
N PRO A 14 -14.51 11.66 12.07
CA PRO A 14 -14.47 10.80 10.90
C PRO A 14 -13.19 11.07 10.04
N PRO A 15 -12.81 10.14 9.15
CA PRO A 15 -11.61 10.26 8.32
C PRO A 15 -11.56 11.53 7.45
N GLU A 16 -12.71 12.12 7.13
CA GLU A 16 -12.82 13.37 6.36
C GLU A 16 -12.27 14.57 7.13
N VAL A 17 -12.26 14.51 8.47
CA VAL A 17 -11.78 15.57 9.37
C VAL A 17 -10.34 15.30 9.80
N VAL A 18 -10.04 14.09 10.26
CA VAL A 18 -8.73 13.74 10.84
C VAL A 18 -7.81 12.97 9.88
N GLY A 19 -8.30 12.60 8.71
CA GLY A 19 -7.54 11.79 7.76
C GLY A 19 -7.55 10.30 8.08
N GLY A 20 -7.28 9.48 7.06
CA GLY A 20 -7.29 8.01 7.19
C GLY A 20 -6.21 7.49 8.14
N LYS A 21 -5.04 8.14 8.21
CA LYS A 21 -3.95 7.71 9.11
C LYS A 21 -4.31 7.90 10.58
N ALA A 22 -4.79 9.09 10.96
CA ALA A 22 -5.21 9.36 12.33
C ALA A 22 -6.37 8.44 12.73
N HIS A 23 -7.33 8.23 11.82
CA HIS A 23 -8.43 7.29 12.07
C HIS A 23 -7.93 5.86 12.35
N GLY A 24 -6.92 5.39 11.61
CA GLY A 24 -6.24 4.12 11.89
C GLY A 24 -5.55 4.11 13.26
N LEU A 25 -4.83 5.18 13.64
CA LEU A 25 -4.16 5.29 14.94
C LEU A 25 -5.16 5.28 16.11
N VAL A 26 -6.31 5.93 15.95
CA VAL A 26 -7.41 5.89 16.92
C VAL A 26 -7.93 4.47 17.10
N LEU A 27 -8.09 3.71 16.01
CA LEU A 27 -8.46 2.30 16.09
C LEU A 27 -7.45 1.51 16.92
N LEU A 28 -6.16 1.67 16.66
CA LEU A 28 -5.11 0.97 17.39
C LEU A 28 -5.18 1.27 18.90
N HIS A 29 -5.43 2.53 19.27
CA HIS A 29 -5.69 2.90 20.67
C HIS A 29 -6.92 2.19 21.25
N ARG A 30 -8.04 2.11 20.51
CA ARG A 30 -9.26 1.42 20.95
C ARG A 30 -9.05 -0.08 21.14
N LEU A 31 -8.13 -0.67 20.38
CA LEU A 31 -7.72 -2.08 20.52
C LEU A 31 -6.67 -2.29 21.63
N GLY A 32 -6.25 -1.22 22.32
CA GLY A 32 -5.24 -1.29 23.38
C GLY A 32 -3.85 -1.62 22.85
N LEU A 33 -3.56 -1.28 21.60
CA LEU A 33 -2.27 -1.54 20.95
C LEU A 33 -1.29 -0.36 21.17
N PRO A 34 0.03 -0.62 21.19
CA PRO A 34 1.02 0.40 21.48
C PRO A 34 1.15 1.38 20.32
N VAL A 35 0.75 2.63 20.54
CA VAL A 35 0.82 3.72 19.58
C VAL A 35 1.60 4.88 20.20
N PRO A 36 2.60 5.46 19.52
CA PRO A 36 3.32 6.61 20.06
C PRO A 36 2.38 7.81 20.22
N ALA A 37 2.55 8.55 21.31
CA ALA A 37 1.73 9.72 21.60
C ALA A 37 1.81 10.77 20.50
N GLY A 38 0.70 11.46 20.24
CA GLY A 38 0.63 12.47 19.19
C GLY A 38 -0.72 13.15 19.11
N PHE A 39 -0.85 14.00 18.11
CA PHE A 39 -2.07 14.72 17.77
C PHE A 39 -2.19 14.86 16.25
N VAL A 40 -3.36 15.29 15.80
CA VAL A 40 -3.64 15.54 14.39
C VAL A 40 -4.14 16.95 14.20
N VAL A 41 -3.60 17.63 13.19
CA VAL A 41 -4.13 18.89 12.67
C VAL A 41 -5.11 18.55 11.55
N THR A 42 -6.33 19.05 11.65
CA THR A 42 -7.47 18.66 10.80
C THR A 42 -7.31 19.05 9.32
N THR A 43 -8.11 18.41 8.45
CA THR A 43 -8.20 18.76 7.03
C THR A 43 -8.66 20.20 6.79
N GLU A 44 -9.50 20.77 7.67
CA GLU A 44 -9.98 22.15 7.50
C GLU A 44 -8.85 23.18 7.70
N ALA A 45 -7.88 22.93 8.60
CA ALA A 45 -6.70 23.79 8.72
C ALA A 45 -5.91 23.84 7.40
N CYS A 46 -5.77 22.70 6.73
CA CYS A 46 -5.17 22.62 5.41
C CYS A 46 -5.97 23.43 4.39
N ARG A 47 -7.30 23.30 4.35
CA ARG A 47 -8.14 24.07 3.41
C ARG A 47 -8.03 25.57 3.62
N VAL A 48 -8.00 26.04 4.87
CA VAL A 48 -7.74 27.45 5.18
C VAL A 48 -6.38 27.88 4.63
N PHE A 49 -5.32 27.12 4.91
CA PHE A 49 -3.97 27.41 4.42
C PHE A 49 -3.92 27.46 2.89
N LEU A 50 -4.53 26.49 2.19
CA LEU A 50 -4.55 26.45 0.74
C LEU A 50 -5.33 27.61 0.11
N ARG A 51 -6.35 28.16 0.79
CA ARG A 51 -7.13 29.32 0.33
C ARG A 51 -6.40 30.66 0.58
N THR A 52 -5.72 30.80 1.72
CA THR A 52 -5.22 32.09 2.19
C THR A 52 -3.70 32.24 2.12
N GLY A 53 -2.97 31.14 1.95
CA GLY A 53 -1.51 31.08 2.11
C GLY A 53 -1.04 31.21 3.56
N ARG A 54 -1.95 31.18 4.55
CA ARG A 54 -1.66 31.36 5.97
C ARG A 54 -2.36 30.31 6.81
N LEU A 55 -1.70 29.84 7.86
CA LEU A 55 -2.33 28.97 8.85
C LEU A 55 -3.47 29.70 9.57
N PRO A 56 -4.50 28.99 10.06
CA PRO A 56 -5.57 29.60 10.86
C PRO A 56 -5.01 30.39 12.06
N GLY A 57 -5.59 31.55 12.35
CA GLY A 57 -5.04 32.48 13.36
C GLY A 57 -5.04 31.92 14.79
N ASP A 58 -6.03 31.08 15.12
CA ASP A 58 -6.20 30.40 16.40
C ASP A 58 -5.48 29.03 16.48
N LEU A 59 -4.86 28.56 15.38
CA LEU A 59 -4.12 27.29 15.38
C LEU A 59 -2.86 27.35 16.27
N ALA A 60 -2.18 28.50 16.34
CA ALA A 60 -0.92 28.63 17.07
C ALA A 60 -1.09 28.33 18.57
N ASP A 61 -2.18 28.79 19.18
CA ASP A 61 -2.48 28.57 20.60
C ASP A 61 -2.80 27.08 20.87
N GLU A 62 -3.55 26.44 19.98
CA GLU A 62 -3.84 25.00 20.08
C GLU A 62 -2.58 24.14 19.90
N LEU A 63 -1.69 24.52 18.97
CA LEU A 63 -0.41 23.84 18.79
C LEU A 63 0.49 23.99 20.02
N ALA A 64 0.54 25.18 20.63
CA ALA A 64 1.30 25.40 21.86
C ALA A 64 0.83 24.49 22.98
N SER A 65 -0.49 24.38 23.19
CA SER A 65 -1.07 23.45 24.16
C SER A 65 -0.76 21.98 23.84
N ALA A 66 -0.86 21.59 22.57
CA ALA A 66 -0.57 20.23 22.15
C ALA A 66 0.92 19.86 22.31
N ILE A 67 1.83 20.80 22.05
CA ILE A 67 3.28 20.66 22.28
C ILE A 67 3.57 20.50 23.77
N GLU A 68 2.93 21.28 24.64
CA GLU A 68 3.10 21.18 26.09
C GLU A 68 2.68 19.80 26.61
N VAL A 69 1.53 19.28 26.16
CA VAL A 69 1.05 17.93 26.50
C VAL A 69 2.00 16.85 25.99
N LEU A 70 2.56 17.02 24.78
CA LEU A 70 3.49 16.04 24.21
C LEU A 70 4.87 16.09 24.89
N GLY A 71 5.24 17.23 25.47
CA GLY A 71 6.52 17.49 26.11
C GLY A 71 7.70 17.55 25.14
N PRO A 72 8.91 17.86 25.65
CA PRO A 72 10.13 17.90 24.85
C PRO A 72 10.35 16.56 24.14
N SER A 73 10.30 16.59 22.82
CA SER A 73 10.37 15.38 22.01
C SER A 73 10.87 15.66 20.60
N THR A 74 11.32 14.60 19.95
CA THR A 74 11.47 14.56 18.50
C THR A 74 10.20 13.94 17.93
N VAL A 75 9.65 14.51 16.86
CA VAL A 75 8.40 14.07 16.24
C VAL A 75 8.58 13.74 14.75
N SER A 76 7.67 12.92 14.26
CA SER A 76 7.35 12.82 12.84
C SER A 76 6.14 13.68 12.52
N VAL A 77 6.15 14.34 11.36
CA VAL A 77 5.06 15.14 10.82
C VAL A 77 4.64 14.50 9.49
N ARG A 78 3.48 13.84 9.50
CA ARG A 78 3.04 12.93 8.44
C ARG A 78 1.72 13.41 7.87
N SER A 79 1.66 13.61 6.56
CA SER A 79 0.39 13.83 5.84
C SER A 79 -0.55 12.62 5.99
N GLY A 80 -1.84 12.89 6.11
CA GLY A 80 -2.91 11.89 6.14
C GLY A 80 -4.18 12.45 5.53
N ALA A 81 -4.38 12.32 4.23
CA ALA A 81 -5.66 12.64 3.61
C ALA A 81 -6.72 11.59 3.95
N ALA A 82 -8.00 11.92 3.76
CA ALA A 82 -9.12 10.99 3.94
C ALA A 82 -9.01 9.79 2.99
N VAL A 83 -8.57 10.07 1.75
CA VAL A 83 -8.25 9.06 0.74
C VAL A 83 -6.72 8.87 0.71
N SER A 84 -6.27 7.63 0.78
CA SER A 84 -4.84 7.28 0.78
C SER A 84 -4.17 7.71 -0.53
N MET A 85 -3.03 8.41 -0.43
CA MET A 85 -2.18 8.78 -1.57
C MET A 85 -0.73 8.32 -1.30
N PRO A 86 -0.43 7.01 -1.45
CA PRO A 86 0.85 6.43 -1.05
C PRO A 86 2.04 7.07 -1.77
N GLY A 87 3.05 7.51 -1.04
CA GLY A 87 4.26 8.14 -1.59
C GLY A 87 4.06 9.54 -2.16
N MET A 88 2.85 10.05 -2.35
CA MET A 88 2.63 11.30 -3.09
C MET A 88 2.83 12.57 -2.26
N MET A 89 2.76 12.44 -0.94
CA MET A 89 2.71 13.54 0.03
C MET A 89 3.94 13.53 0.92
N ASP A 90 4.30 14.70 1.45
CA ASP A 90 5.52 14.82 2.23
C ASP A 90 5.36 14.22 3.64
N THR A 91 6.49 13.74 4.16
CA THR A 91 6.67 13.26 5.52
C THR A 91 8.00 13.79 6.03
N ILE A 92 7.99 14.38 7.22
CA ILE A 92 9.18 14.91 7.87
C ILE A 92 9.43 14.04 9.10
N LEU A 93 10.62 13.44 9.18
CA LEU A 93 11.06 12.65 10.34
C LEU A 93 12.07 13.45 11.16
N ASN A 94 12.27 13.03 12.41
CA ASN A 94 13.31 13.57 13.29
C ASN A 94 13.21 15.09 13.55
N LEU A 95 12.01 15.66 13.51
CA LEU A 95 11.79 17.08 13.78
C LEU A 95 11.89 17.34 15.29
N ARG A 96 12.85 18.15 15.71
CA ARG A 96 12.88 18.67 17.10
C ARG A 96 11.67 19.58 17.31
N LEU A 97 10.81 19.22 18.25
CA LEU A 97 9.53 19.89 18.44
C LEU A 97 9.71 21.26 19.08
N THR A 98 9.49 22.32 18.29
CA THR A 98 9.29 23.69 18.75
C THR A 98 8.09 24.29 18.01
N PRO A 99 7.45 25.35 18.52
CA PRO A 99 6.36 26.02 17.80
C PRO A 99 6.76 26.41 16.37
N ASP A 100 7.91 27.06 16.21
CA ASP A 100 8.41 27.52 14.91
C ASP A 100 8.71 26.36 13.95
N SER A 101 9.35 25.29 14.44
CA SER A 101 9.71 24.15 13.58
C SER A 101 8.47 23.39 13.13
N LEU A 102 7.45 23.29 13.99
CA LEU A 102 6.20 22.65 13.67
C LEU A 102 5.37 23.48 12.68
N ASP A 103 5.35 24.80 12.83
CA ASP A 103 4.64 25.71 11.93
C ASP A 103 5.17 25.58 10.47
N GLU A 104 6.49 25.60 10.31
CA GLU A 104 7.13 25.40 8.99
C GLU A 104 6.90 23.99 8.43
N ALA A 105 6.93 22.96 9.30
CA ALA A 105 6.62 21.61 8.88
C ALA A 105 5.16 21.47 8.40
N LEU A 106 4.20 22.09 9.09
CA LEU A 106 2.79 22.10 8.70
C LEU A 106 2.58 22.80 7.35
N LYS A 107 3.18 23.99 7.15
CA LYS A 107 3.14 24.71 5.87
C LYS A 107 3.67 23.85 4.72
N SER A 108 4.82 23.20 4.93
CA SER A 108 5.44 22.32 3.93
C SER A 108 4.51 21.15 3.57
N VAL A 109 3.98 20.44 4.58
CA VAL A 109 3.09 19.30 4.35
C VAL A 109 1.77 19.72 3.70
N PHE A 110 1.18 20.84 4.11
CA PHE A 110 -0.03 21.36 3.46
C PHE A 110 0.24 21.79 2.01
N ALA A 111 1.36 22.47 1.73
CA ALA A 111 1.76 22.84 0.38
C ALA A 111 1.97 21.62 -0.52
N SER A 112 2.45 20.50 0.05
CA SER A 112 2.66 19.25 -0.70
C SER A 112 1.39 18.72 -1.38
N TRP A 113 0.20 19.07 -0.88
CA TRP A 113 -1.10 18.75 -1.51
C TRP A 113 -1.23 19.29 -2.93
N ASN A 114 -0.62 20.43 -3.23
CA ASN A 114 -0.71 21.08 -4.54
C ASN A 114 0.50 20.84 -5.45
N THR A 115 1.42 19.96 -5.05
CA THR A 115 2.54 19.55 -5.91
C THR A 115 2.03 18.91 -7.21
N PRO A 116 2.78 19.02 -8.34
CA PRO A 116 2.40 18.40 -9.60
C PRO A 116 2.14 16.89 -9.49
N ARG A 117 2.93 16.17 -8.69
CA ARG A 117 2.76 14.73 -8.42
C ARG A 117 1.43 14.42 -7.74
N ALA A 118 1.10 15.14 -6.67
CA ALA A 118 -0.12 14.92 -5.90
C ALA A 118 -1.37 15.27 -6.74
N ARG A 119 -1.32 16.38 -7.50
CA ARG A 119 -2.41 16.75 -8.42
C ARG A 119 -2.63 15.69 -9.50
N THR A 120 -1.55 15.21 -10.13
CA THR A 120 -1.62 14.17 -11.16
C THR A 120 -2.25 12.89 -10.60
N TYR A 121 -1.79 12.43 -9.43
CA TYR A 121 -2.35 11.26 -8.76
C TYR A 121 -3.85 11.43 -8.50
N ARG A 122 -4.27 12.59 -7.96
CA ARG A 122 -5.69 12.85 -7.69
C ARG A 122 -6.55 12.80 -8.95
N THR A 123 -6.09 13.40 -10.05
CA THR A 123 -6.80 13.34 -11.33
C THR A 123 -6.93 11.91 -11.85
N LEU A 124 -5.86 11.12 -11.79
CA LEU A 124 -5.87 9.72 -12.25
C LEU A 124 -6.81 8.83 -11.42
N HIS A 125 -6.94 9.11 -10.12
CA HIS A 125 -7.73 8.32 -9.19
C HIS A 125 -9.10 8.93 -8.85
N GLY A 126 -9.51 10.01 -9.52
CA GLY A 126 -10.79 10.67 -9.28
C GLY A 126 -10.96 11.28 -7.88
N ILE A 127 -9.85 11.66 -7.23
CA ILE A 127 -9.86 12.23 -5.88
C ILE A 127 -10.14 13.74 -5.98
N PRO A 128 -11.16 14.28 -5.29
CA PRO A 128 -11.45 15.71 -5.34
C PRO A 128 -10.27 16.57 -4.84
N HIS A 129 -9.98 17.65 -5.56
CA HIS A 129 -8.82 18.50 -5.27
C HIS A 129 -8.99 19.40 -4.04
N ASP A 130 -10.22 19.57 -3.56
CA ASP A 130 -10.65 20.41 -2.44
C ASP A 130 -10.69 19.69 -1.08
N LEU A 131 -10.45 18.36 -1.04
CA LEU A 131 -10.46 17.59 0.21
C LEU A 131 -9.47 18.12 1.25
N GLY A 132 -8.26 18.51 0.82
CA GLY A 132 -7.14 18.82 1.70
C GLY A 132 -6.53 17.57 2.37
N THR A 133 -5.56 17.77 3.25
CA THR A 133 -4.92 16.69 4.03
C THR A 133 -4.91 17.06 5.51
N ALA A 134 -5.12 16.09 6.39
CA ALA A 134 -4.77 16.25 7.79
C ALA A 134 -3.25 16.05 7.96
N VAL A 135 -2.71 16.45 9.11
CA VAL A 135 -1.31 16.22 9.47
C VAL A 135 -1.23 15.56 10.83
N VAL A 136 -0.66 14.37 10.88
CA VAL A 136 -0.39 13.65 12.12
C VAL A 136 0.99 14.06 12.63
N VAL A 137 1.04 14.57 13.85
CA VAL A 137 2.26 14.89 14.58
C VAL A 137 2.41 13.86 15.69
N GLN A 138 3.44 13.02 15.59
CA GLN A 138 3.59 11.85 16.45
C GLN A 138 5.01 11.75 16.98
N ARG A 139 5.17 11.44 18.27
CA ARG A 139 6.47 11.21 18.89
C ARG A 139 7.26 10.15 18.12
N MET A 140 8.54 10.43 17.88
CA MET A 140 9.43 9.47 17.22
C MET A 140 9.62 8.24 18.10
N VAL A 141 9.70 7.11 17.42
CA VAL A 141 10.25 5.85 17.91
C VAL A 141 11.35 5.47 16.93
N PHE A 142 12.51 5.07 17.44
CA PHE A 142 13.74 4.94 16.69
C PHE A 142 14.06 3.46 16.45
N GLY A 143 13.88 3.01 15.20
CA GLY A 143 14.30 1.68 14.77
C GLY A 143 15.82 1.52 14.63
N ASP A 144 16.57 2.61 14.81
CA ASP A 144 18.02 2.75 14.70
C ASP A 144 18.71 3.07 16.03
N ARG A 145 18.01 2.88 17.17
CA ARG A 145 18.54 3.23 18.49
C ARG A 145 19.64 2.28 18.98
N ASP A 146 19.42 0.98 18.83
CA ASP A 146 20.32 -0.08 19.30
C ASP A 146 20.13 -1.37 18.48
N ASP A 147 20.90 -2.41 18.78
CA ASP A 147 20.84 -3.71 18.10
C ASP A 147 19.50 -4.46 18.30
N ARG A 148 18.67 -3.99 19.24
CA ARG A 148 17.34 -4.48 19.55
C ARG A 148 16.24 -3.59 18.97
N SER A 149 16.59 -2.77 18.00
CA SER A 149 15.67 -1.84 17.34
C SER A 149 15.55 -2.16 15.85
N GLY A 150 14.39 -1.84 15.27
CA GLY A 150 14.14 -2.01 13.86
C GLY A 150 12.80 -1.45 13.42
N SER A 151 12.63 -1.32 12.12
CA SER A 151 11.39 -0.83 11.50
C SER A 151 10.92 -1.82 10.44
N GLY A 152 9.62 -1.89 10.22
CA GLY A 152 9.06 -2.83 9.28
C GLY A 152 7.62 -2.54 8.90
N VAL A 153 7.15 -3.38 8.00
CA VAL A 153 5.79 -3.37 7.46
C VAL A 153 5.29 -4.80 7.44
N ALA A 154 4.04 -4.99 7.85
CA ALA A 154 3.45 -6.32 7.93
C ALA A 154 2.03 -6.31 7.40
N PHE A 155 1.69 -7.36 6.68
CA PHE A 155 0.32 -7.78 6.41
C PHE A 155 0.00 -8.95 7.33
N SER A 156 -1.24 -9.03 7.80
CA SER A 156 -1.68 -10.20 8.60
C SER A 156 -1.73 -11.50 7.80
N ARG A 157 -1.83 -11.38 6.47
CA ARG A 157 -1.84 -12.47 5.49
C ARG A 157 -0.98 -12.12 4.29
N ASP A 158 -0.61 -13.10 3.47
CA ASP A 158 0.12 -12.87 2.23
C ASP A 158 -0.76 -12.09 1.21
N PRO A 159 -0.38 -10.86 0.82
CA PRO A 159 -1.18 -10.04 -0.10
C PRO A 159 -1.17 -10.53 -1.55
N GLY A 160 -0.21 -11.38 -1.94
CA GLY A 160 -0.10 -11.97 -3.27
C GLY A 160 -0.92 -13.25 -3.41
N THR A 161 -0.94 -14.09 -2.38
CA THR A 161 -1.60 -15.41 -2.42
C THR A 161 -2.89 -15.51 -1.60
N GLY A 162 -3.09 -14.60 -0.64
CA GLY A 162 -4.17 -14.67 0.35
C GLY A 162 -3.94 -15.67 1.48
N GLU A 163 -2.78 -16.35 1.51
CA GLU A 163 -2.46 -17.32 2.53
C GLU A 163 -2.46 -16.70 3.94
N ASN A 164 -3.00 -17.44 4.91
CA ASN A 164 -3.07 -17.02 6.31
C ASN A 164 -1.72 -17.16 7.03
N VAL A 165 -0.72 -16.45 6.51
CA VAL A 165 0.62 -16.31 7.09
C VAL A 165 1.00 -14.82 7.10
N PRO A 166 1.50 -14.29 8.24
CA PRO A 166 1.99 -12.92 8.29
C PRO A 166 3.09 -12.70 7.27
N PHE A 167 2.95 -11.66 6.46
CA PHE A 167 3.83 -11.38 5.33
C PHE A 167 4.35 -9.95 5.41
N GLY A 168 5.62 -9.72 5.09
CA GLY A 168 6.15 -8.37 5.05
C GLY A 168 7.66 -8.32 5.16
N GLU A 169 8.16 -7.18 5.62
CA GLU A 169 9.58 -6.87 5.62
C GLU A 169 10.00 -6.17 6.90
N VAL A 170 11.27 -6.37 7.27
CA VAL A 170 11.91 -5.72 8.42
C VAL A 170 13.33 -5.29 8.08
N LEU A 171 13.74 -4.17 8.67
CA LEU A 171 15.13 -3.73 8.75
C LEU A 171 15.49 -3.47 10.22
N PHE A 172 16.57 -4.08 10.68
CA PHE A 172 17.11 -3.87 12.02
C PHE A 172 18.11 -2.71 12.02
N GLY A 173 18.08 -1.87 13.05
CA GLY A 173 18.99 -0.72 13.15
C GLY A 173 18.73 0.39 12.13
N HIS A 174 17.51 0.48 11.58
CA HIS A 174 17.14 1.44 10.53
C HIS A 174 15.75 2.05 10.78
N GLN A 175 15.51 3.21 10.17
CA GLN A 175 14.22 3.90 10.24
C GLN A 175 13.27 3.42 9.12
N GLY A 176 11.98 3.70 9.28
CA GLY A 176 10.95 3.24 8.33
C GLY A 176 11.13 3.73 6.89
N ASP A 177 11.78 4.88 6.67
CA ASP A 177 12.04 5.40 5.32
C ASP A 177 12.99 4.48 4.53
N ASP A 178 13.94 3.82 5.19
CA ASP A 178 14.83 2.85 4.56
C ASP A 178 14.10 1.60 4.06
N VAL A 179 12.99 1.23 4.72
CA VAL A 179 12.14 0.09 4.32
C VAL A 179 11.40 0.40 3.02
N VAL A 180 10.89 1.62 2.87
CA VAL A 180 10.01 2.01 1.75
C VAL A 180 10.79 2.55 0.56
N SER A 181 11.93 3.19 0.80
CA SER A 181 12.77 3.77 -0.27
C SER A 181 13.30 2.71 -1.24
N GLY A 182 13.44 1.46 -0.78
CA GLY A 182 14.00 0.37 -1.58
C GLY A 182 15.52 0.47 -1.78
N ARG A 183 16.19 1.41 -1.11
CA ARG A 183 17.65 1.60 -1.19
C ARG A 183 18.42 0.56 -0.42
N THR A 184 17.84 0.09 0.68
CA THR A 184 18.40 -0.92 1.57
C THR A 184 17.69 -2.24 1.34
N LEU A 185 18.46 -3.33 1.27
CA LEU A 185 17.89 -4.67 1.15
C LEU A 185 17.25 -5.08 2.48
N THR A 186 15.95 -5.26 2.44
CA THR A 186 15.08 -5.70 3.53
C THR A 186 15.19 -7.20 3.79
N LEU A 187 14.85 -7.60 5.01
CA LEU A 187 14.73 -9.00 5.40
C LEU A 187 13.26 -9.41 5.48
N PRO A 188 12.94 -10.69 5.26
CA PRO A 188 11.59 -11.21 5.48
C PRO A 188 11.09 -10.95 6.91
N LEU A 189 9.81 -10.65 7.06
CA LEU A 189 9.20 -10.35 8.36
C LEU A 189 9.45 -11.43 9.42
N HIS A 190 9.42 -12.71 9.04
CA HIS A 190 9.60 -13.83 9.96
C HIS A 190 10.98 -13.85 10.63
N THR A 191 11.98 -13.14 10.11
CA THR A 191 13.30 -13.02 10.74
C THR A 191 13.23 -12.38 12.14
N ILE A 192 12.15 -11.63 12.45
CA ILE A 192 11.91 -11.11 13.81
C ILE A 192 11.71 -12.26 14.81
N ALA A 193 11.12 -13.38 14.40
CA ALA A 193 10.85 -14.52 15.28
C ALA A 193 12.14 -15.07 15.92
N ASP A 194 13.24 -15.07 15.17
CA ASP A 194 14.53 -15.55 15.63
C ASP A 194 15.30 -14.48 16.41
N ARG A 195 15.22 -13.21 15.98
CA ARG A 195 16.04 -12.11 16.53
C ARG A 195 15.42 -11.44 17.75
N GLU A 196 14.11 -11.19 17.73
CA GLU A 196 13.35 -10.52 18.79
C GLU A 196 12.01 -11.25 19.04
N PRO A 197 12.02 -12.44 19.68
CA PRO A 197 10.83 -13.28 19.83
C PRO A 197 9.67 -12.63 20.59
N ALA A 198 9.97 -11.70 21.51
CA ALA A 198 8.95 -10.94 22.23
C ALA A 198 8.22 -9.96 21.30
N VAL A 199 8.97 -9.19 20.51
CA VAL A 199 8.42 -8.27 19.49
C VAL A 199 7.60 -9.05 18.47
N TRP A 200 8.08 -10.22 18.04
CA TRP A 200 7.33 -11.08 17.12
C TRP A 200 5.96 -11.48 17.68
N ARG A 201 5.92 -11.93 18.94
CA ARG A 201 4.67 -12.30 19.61
C ARG A 201 3.69 -11.14 19.71
N ASP A 202 4.18 -9.97 20.11
CA ASP A 202 3.36 -8.76 20.23
C ASP A 202 2.83 -8.31 18.86
N LEU A 203 3.63 -8.46 17.81
CA LEU A 203 3.21 -8.16 16.44
C LEU A 203 2.12 -9.12 15.96
N LEU A 204 2.25 -10.42 16.25
CA LEU A 204 1.23 -11.42 15.92
C LEU A 204 -0.09 -11.15 16.65
N ASP A 205 -0.04 -10.80 17.94
CA ASP A 205 -1.23 -10.41 18.71
C ASP A 205 -1.90 -9.17 18.11
N ALA A 206 -1.10 -8.14 17.77
CA ALA A 206 -1.60 -6.94 17.11
C ALA A 206 -2.28 -7.23 15.77
N LEU A 207 -1.63 -7.99 14.88
CA LEU A 207 -2.19 -8.36 13.58
C LEU A 207 -3.51 -9.13 13.73
N SER A 208 -3.57 -10.08 14.66
CA SER A 208 -4.78 -10.86 14.95
C SER A 208 -5.93 -9.98 15.44
N ARG A 209 -5.68 -9.08 16.41
CA ARG A 209 -6.69 -8.15 16.93
C ARG A 209 -7.22 -7.19 15.87
N ILE A 210 -6.34 -6.68 15.01
CA ILE A 210 -6.70 -5.77 13.93
C ILE A 210 -7.52 -6.50 12.86
N GLU A 211 -7.12 -7.71 12.46
CA GLU A 211 -7.85 -8.53 11.48
C GLU A 211 -9.25 -8.90 12.00
N GLN A 212 -9.37 -9.29 13.27
CA GLN A 212 -10.67 -9.55 13.91
C GLN A 212 -11.57 -8.32 13.92
N HIS A 213 -11.00 -7.14 14.20
CA HIS A 213 -11.76 -5.89 14.19
C HIS A 213 -12.28 -5.55 12.79
N TYR A 214 -11.41 -5.55 11.79
CA TYR A 214 -11.81 -5.22 10.41
C TYR A 214 -12.63 -6.32 9.74
N ARG A 215 -12.55 -7.55 10.27
CA ARG A 215 -13.00 -8.78 9.60
C ARG A 215 -12.44 -8.84 8.17
N ASP A 216 -11.15 -8.53 8.07
CA ASP A 216 -10.40 -8.38 6.83
C ASP A 216 -8.90 -8.46 7.13
N ALA A 217 -8.10 -8.87 6.15
CA ALA A 217 -6.66 -8.77 6.26
C ALA A 217 -6.26 -7.30 6.51
N CYS A 218 -5.19 -7.09 7.26
CA CYS A 218 -4.70 -5.77 7.60
C CYS A 218 -3.27 -5.55 7.13
N TYR A 219 -2.90 -4.28 7.01
CA TYR A 219 -1.54 -3.82 6.81
C TYR A 219 -1.17 -2.88 7.96
N VAL A 220 0.00 -3.07 8.53
CA VAL A 220 0.57 -2.22 9.58
C VAL A 220 1.97 -1.76 9.22
N GLU A 221 2.30 -0.53 9.59
CA GLU A 221 3.67 -0.05 9.69
C GLU A 221 4.04 -0.04 11.17
N PHE A 222 5.23 -0.54 11.51
CA PHE A 222 5.67 -0.65 12.89
C PHE A 222 7.15 -0.33 13.04
N THR A 223 7.52 0.06 14.25
CA THR A 223 8.90 0.17 14.70
C THR A 223 8.98 -0.46 16.07
N PHE A 224 10.05 -1.17 16.36
CA PHE A 224 10.39 -1.58 17.71
C PHE A 224 11.66 -0.86 18.14
N GLU A 225 11.64 -0.30 19.35
CA GLU A 225 12.76 0.43 19.95
C GLU A 225 13.17 -0.29 21.23
N SER A 226 14.44 -0.70 21.32
CA SER A 226 14.98 -1.45 22.46
C SER A 226 14.12 -2.66 22.88
N GLY A 227 13.56 -3.37 21.89
CA GLY A 227 12.70 -4.54 22.08
C GLY A 227 11.23 -4.24 22.43
N VAL A 228 10.77 -2.99 22.34
CA VAL A 228 9.36 -2.60 22.57
C VAL A 228 8.69 -2.26 21.25
N LEU A 229 7.60 -2.96 20.90
CA LEU A 229 6.84 -2.73 19.68
C LEU A 229 5.98 -1.46 19.74
N TRP A 230 5.95 -0.72 18.64
CA TRP A 230 5.07 0.43 18.40
C TRP A 230 4.46 0.36 17.00
N LEU A 231 3.16 0.59 16.90
CA LEU A 231 2.42 0.64 15.65
C LEU A 231 2.27 2.10 15.19
N LEU A 232 2.68 2.36 13.96
CA LEU A 232 2.78 3.71 13.39
C LEU A 232 1.68 3.98 12.36
N GLN A 233 1.08 2.93 11.80
CA GLN A 233 -0.02 3.05 10.85
C GLN A 233 -0.76 1.72 10.77
N VAL A 234 -2.05 1.79 10.47
CA VAL A 234 -2.85 0.63 10.08
C VAL A 234 -3.78 1.00 8.94
N ARG A 235 -4.02 0.05 8.04
CA ARG A 235 -5.08 0.13 7.03
C ARG A 235 -5.61 -1.28 6.72
N PRO A 236 -6.84 -1.40 6.18
CA PRO A 236 -7.28 -2.64 5.57
C PRO A 236 -6.33 -3.06 4.44
N GLY A 237 -6.03 -4.35 4.33
CA GLY A 237 -5.11 -4.92 3.35
C GLY A 237 -5.63 -4.77 1.92
N ARG A 238 -6.96 -4.81 1.72
CA ARG A 238 -7.66 -4.69 0.43
C ARG A 238 -7.02 -5.55 -0.67
N PHE A 239 -7.01 -6.86 -0.44
CA PHE A 239 -6.45 -7.79 -1.42
C PHE A 239 -7.25 -7.78 -2.72
N THR A 240 -6.61 -8.23 -3.80
CA THR A 240 -7.19 -8.29 -5.14
C THR A 240 -7.04 -9.69 -5.73
N GLY A 241 -7.79 -9.99 -6.80
CA GLY A 241 -7.69 -11.27 -7.52
C GLY A 241 -7.89 -12.49 -6.62
N ALA A 242 -7.07 -13.53 -6.83
CA ALA A 242 -7.14 -14.79 -6.08
C ALA A 242 -6.94 -14.59 -4.57
N ALA A 243 -6.07 -13.67 -4.15
CA ALA A 243 -5.85 -13.38 -2.73
C ALA A 243 -7.11 -12.85 -2.04
N ALA A 244 -7.90 -12.01 -2.74
CA ALA A 244 -9.19 -11.53 -2.23
C ALA A 244 -10.23 -12.65 -2.08
N VAL A 245 -10.28 -13.55 -3.07
CA VAL A 245 -11.20 -14.71 -3.06
C VAL A 245 -10.85 -15.67 -1.93
N ARG A 246 -9.56 -16.01 -1.78
CA ARG A 246 -9.07 -16.85 -0.68
C ARG A 246 -9.38 -16.23 0.68
N LEU A 247 -9.06 -14.95 0.87
CA LEU A 247 -9.34 -14.23 2.10
C LEU A 247 -10.84 -14.25 2.45
N ALA A 248 -11.71 -13.92 1.50
CA ALA A 248 -13.16 -13.88 1.74
C ALA A 248 -13.73 -15.26 2.09
N THR A 249 -13.28 -16.31 1.41
CA THR A 249 -13.73 -17.68 1.68
C THR A 249 -13.18 -18.21 3.01
N ASP A 250 -11.91 -17.98 3.33
CA ASP A 250 -11.30 -18.36 4.60
C ASP A 250 -11.97 -17.67 5.80
N LEU A 251 -12.28 -16.37 5.69
CA LEU A 251 -12.99 -15.64 6.74
C LEU A 251 -14.42 -16.13 6.93
N ALA A 252 -15.10 -16.54 5.86
CA ALA A 252 -16.43 -17.13 5.95
C ALA A 252 -16.39 -18.51 6.63
N ASP A 253 -15.38 -19.32 6.32
CA ASP A 253 -15.18 -20.63 6.94
C ASP A 253 -14.84 -20.54 8.41
N ALA A 254 -14.04 -19.55 8.79
CA ALA A 254 -13.75 -19.24 10.18
C ALA A 254 -14.95 -18.62 10.93
N GLY A 255 -16.06 -18.34 10.24
CA GLY A 255 -17.24 -17.69 10.82
C GLY A 255 -17.04 -16.22 11.19
N ALA A 256 -15.95 -15.59 10.73
CA ALA A 256 -15.69 -14.17 10.97
C ALA A 256 -16.63 -13.27 10.14
N ILE A 257 -17.06 -13.75 8.98
CA ILE A 257 -18.05 -13.11 8.10
C ILE A 257 -19.07 -14.14 7.60
N THR A 258 -20.22 -13.69 7.09
CA THR A 258 -21.18 -14.59 6.44
C THR A 258 -20.76 -14.90 4.99
N ARG A 259 -21.37 -15.92 4.36
CA ARG A 259 -21.19 -16.16 2.91
C ARG A 259 -21.66 -14.96 2.08
N ASP A 260 -22.74 -14.31 2.49
CA ASP A 260 -23.26 -13.10 1.84
C ASP A 260 -22.26 -11.94 1.94
N ASP A 261 -21.64 -11.75 3.10
CA ASP A 261 -20.56 -10.77 3.28
C ASP A 261 -19.35 -11.09 2.39
N ALA A 262 -18.96 -12.36 2.28
CA ALA A 262 -17.86 -12.79 1.43
C ALA A 262 -18.12 -12.47 -0.06
N LEU A 263 -19.34 -12.74 -0.53
CA LEU A 263 -19.78 -12.40 -1.89
C LEU A 263 -19.78 -10.89 -2.13
N LEU A 264 -20.24 -10.08 -1.18
CA LEU A 264 -20.25 -8.62 -1.31
C LEU A 264 -18.85 -7.99 -1.21
N ARG A 265 -17.90 -8.67 -0.55
CA ARG A 265 -16.55 -8.15 -0.34
C ARG A 265 -15.64 -8.29 -1.56
N VAL A 266 -15.83 -9.33 -2.37
CA VAL A 266 -15.08 -9.51 -3.61
C VAL A 266 -15.67 -8.63 -4.71
N ALA A 267 -14.86 -7.77 -5.32
CA ALA A 267 -15.31 -6.96 -6.45
C ALA A 267 -15.34 -7.82 -7.73
N PRO A 268 -16.39 -7.74 -8.58
CA PRO A 268 -16.48 -8.55 -9.80
C PRO A 268 -15.28 -8.42 -10.74
N HIS A 269 -14.69 -7.22 -10.84
CA HIS A 269 -13.51 -7.00 -11.66
C HIS A 269 -12.26 -7.76 -11.15
N HIS A 270 -12.21 -8.16 -9.87
CA HIS A 270 -11.15 -9.05 -9.38
C HIS A 270 -11.24 -10.43 -10.03
N LEU A 271 -12.45 -10.92 -10.35
CA LEU A 271 -12.67 -12.24 -10.96
C LEU A 271 -12.22 -12.29 -12.42
N ARG A 272 -12.22 -11.15 -13.12
CA ARG A 272 -11.72 -11.06 -14.52
C ARG A 272 -10.26 -11.51 -14.68
N HIS A 273 -9.50 -11.48 -13.58
CA HIS A 273 -8.09 -11.88 -13.53
C HIS A 273 -7.78 -12.89 -12.42
N VAL A 274 -8.77 -13.54 -11.80
CA VAL A 274 -8.50 -14.59 -10.79
C VAL A 274 -7.66 -15.70 -11.40
N ARG A 275 -7.91 -16.02 -12.67
CA ARG A 275 -6.99 -16.84 -13.48
C ARG A 275 -5.83 -15.98 -13.92
N VAL A 276 -4.92 -15.73 -12.99
CA VAL A 276 -3.75 -14.90 -13.24
C VAL A 276 -2.96 -15.52 -14.40
N PRO A 277 -2.81 -14.82 -15.53
CA PRO A 277 -1.96 -15.28 -16.60
C PRO A 277 -0.54 -15.44 -16.06
N ARG A 278 0.14 -16.50 -16.46
CA ARG A 278 1.53 -16.80 -16.10
C ARG A 278 2.34 -16.98 -17.36
N ILE A 279 3.61 -16.58 -17.32
CA ILE A 279 4.54 -16.95 -18.38
C ILE A 279 4.68 -18.49 -18.36
N ALA A 280 4.61 -19.11 -19.55
CA ALA A 280 4.73 -20.55 -19.64
C ALA A 280 6.11 -21.03 -19.14
N PRO A 281 6.21 -22.17 -18.44
CA PRO A 281 7.47 -22.63 -17.82
C PRO A 281 8.62 -22.91 -18.80
N ASP A 282 8.31 -23.07 -20.08
CA ASP A 282 9.26 -23.30 -21.18
C ASP A 282 9.87 -22.00 -21.74
N ALA A 283 9.45 -20.83 -21.24
CA ALA A 283 10.01 -19.55 -21.66
C ALA A 283 11.45 -19.36 -21.17
N ASP A 284 12.27 -18.73 -22.02
CA ASP A 284 13.65 -18.36 -21.71
C ASP A 284 13.68 -17.12 -20.79
N VAL A 285 13.67 -17.37 -19.48
CA VAL A 285 13.72 -16.33 -18.44
C VAL A 285 15.08 -15.65 -18.43
N ILE A 286 15.09 -14.35 -18.73
CA ILE A 286 16.32 -13.54 -18.76
C ILE A 286 16.65 -12.94 -17.40
N ALA A 287 15.67 -12.75 -16.52
CA ALA A 287 15.89 -12.24 -15.18
C ALA A 287 14.74 -12.65 -14.26
N ARG A 288 15.02 -12.66 -12.95
CA ARG A 288 14.03 -12.92 -11.92
C ARG A 288 14.17 -11.91 -10.80
N GLY A 289 13.04 -11.39 -10.34
CA GLY A 289 12.93 -10.58 -9.13
C GLY A 289 11.76 -11.07 -8.30
N LEU A 290 11.17 -10.17 -7.51
CA LEU A 290 10.00 -10.43 -6.71
C LEU A 290 8.75 -9.92 -7.42
N GLY A 291 7.82 -10.85 -7.73
CA GLY A 291 6.49 -10.49 -8.18
C GLY A 291 5.70 -9.81 -7.06
N VAL A 292 5.27 -8.56 -7.27
CA VAL A 292 4.60 -7.76 -6.23
C VAL A 292 3.20 -7.30 -6.60
N CYS A 293 2.82 -7.45 -7.87
CA CYS A 293 1.46 -7.23 -8.36
C CYS A 293 1.17 -8.27 -9.45
N PRO A 294 0.19 -9.18 -9.26
CA PRO A 294 -0.08 -10.28 -10.18
C PRO A 294 -0.40 -9.86 -11.62
N GLY A 295 -0.19 -10.79 -12.56
CA GLY A 295 -0.53 -10.66 -13.98
C GLY A 295 0.67 -10.70 -14.91
N VAL A 296 0.42 -10.76 -16.22
CA VAL A 296 1.46 -10.72 -17.26
C VAL A 296 1.30 -9.46 -18.08
N ALA A 297 2.39 -8.71 -18.25
CA ALA A 297 2.43 -7.51 -19.07
C ALA A 297 3.55 -7.62 -20.11
N ALA A 298 3.19 -7.45 -21.38
CA ALA A 298 4.14 -7.35 -22.48
C ALA A 298 4.19 -5.90 -22.97
N GLY A 299 5.39 -5.37 -23.23
CA GLY A 299 5.56 -4.01 -23.72
C GLY A 299 6.99 -3.66 -24.08
N ARG A 300 7.14 -2.54 -24.79
CA ARG A 300 8.44 -1.98 -25.14
C ARG A 300 9.13 -1.41 -23.91
N VAL A 301 10.43 -1.65 -23.75
CA VAL A 301 11.23 -1.12 -22.63
C VAL A 301 11.33 0.41 -22.70
N ALA A 302 10.96 1.10 -21.63
CA ALA A 302 11.26 2.51 -21.39
C ALA A 302 12.04 2.65 -20.09
N VAL A 303 13.08 3.50 -20.05
CA VAL A 303 13.97 3.64 -18.88
C VAL A 303 13.75 4.94 -18.10
N THR A 304 12.93 5.84 -18.64
CA THR A 304 12.47 7.07 -17.99
C THR A 304 10.94 7.19 -18.02
N SER A 305 10.41 8.00 -17.08
CA SER A 305 8.98 8.29 -17.00
C SER A 305 8.44 8.96 -18.27
N ASP A 306 9.18 9.94 -18.80
CA ASP A 306 8.79 10.69 -19.99
C ASP A 306 8.81 9.83 -21.26
N GLU A 307 9.79 8.93 -21.40
CA GLU A 307 9.78 7.95 -22.48
C GLU A 307 8.58 7.02 -22.39
N ALA A 308 8.25 6.54 -21.20
CA ALA A 308 7.10 5.66 -21.03
C ALA A 308 5.80 6.34 -21.44
N VAL A 309 5.62 7.62 -21.06
CA VAL A 309 4.46 8.43 -21.48
C VAL A 309 4.42 8.60 -23.00
N ARG A 310 5.55 8.94 -23.63
CA ARG A 310 5.64 9.13 -25.08
C ARG A 310 5.35 7.83 -25.83
N MET A 311 5.97 6.73 -25.41
CA MET A 311 5.88 5.43 -26.09
C MET A 311 4.54 4.74 -25.89
N ALA A 312 3.82 5.04 -24.81
CA ALA A 312 2.50 4.48 -24.52
C ALA A 312 1.43 4.90 -25.55
N ALA A 313 1.64 6.03 -26.24
CA ALA A 313 0.77 6.45 -27.34
C ALA A 313 0.81 5.47 -28.53
N ASP A 314 1.95 4.80 -28.74
CA ASP A 314 2.19 3.91 -29.87
C ASP A 314 2.06 2.42 -29.50
N GLY A 315 1.60 2.10 -28.29
CA GLY A 315 1.44 0.71 -27.81
C GLY A 315 2.00 0.48 -26.40
N PRO A 316 1.95 -0.78 -25.91
CA PRO A 316 2.23 -1.09 -24.52
C PRO A 316 3.70 -0.92 -24.17
N VAL A 317 3.95 -0.50 -22.92
CA VAL A 317 5.29 -0.16 -22.42
C VAL A 317 5.55 -0.87 -21.10
N VAL A 318 6.79 -1.33 -20.90
CA VAL A 318 7.29 -1.76 -19.59
C VAL A 318 8.30 -0.73 -19.10
N LEU A 319 7.99 -0.06 -17.99
CA LEU A 319 8.87 0.93 -17.36
C LEU A 319 9.90 0.20 -16.50
N VAL A 320 11.18 0.36 -16.85
CA VAL A 320 12.31 -0.26 -16.15
C VAL A 320 13.14 0.82 -15.46
N ARG A 321 13.28 0.75 -14.14
CA ARG A 321 13.98 1.79 -13.34
C ARG A 321 14.94 1.16 -12.32
N PRO A 322 15.99 1.87 -11.87
CA PRO A 322 16.75 1.42 -10.69
C PRO A 322 15.85 1.32 -9.45
N GLU A 323 15.15 2.42 -9.18
CA GLU A 323 14.11 2.61 -8.17
C GLU A 323 13.10 3.61 -8.72
N THR A 324 11.86 3.59 -8.23
CA THR A 324 10.85 4.58 -8.61
C THR A 324 10.65 5.58 -7.50
N SER A 325 10.34 6.83 -7.85
CA SER A 325 9.94 7.85 -6.90
C SER A 325 8.53 8.38 -7.21
N PRO A 326 7.96 9.23 -6.33
CA PRO A 326 6.68 9.88 -6.60
C PRO A 326 6.69 10.77 -7.86
N GLU A 327 7.86 11.15 -8.36
CA GLU A 327 8.02 11.91 -9.61
C GLU A 327 7.73 11.07 -10.85
N ASP A 328 7.88 9.74 -10.75
CA ASP A 328 7.67 8.81 -11.87
C ASP A 328 6.17 8.53 -12.15
N ILE A 329 5.24 9.15 -11.41
CA ILE A 329 3.81 8.78 -11.41
C ILE A 329 3.16 8.76 -12.79
N ARG A 330 3.56 9.65 -13.70
CA ARG A 330 3.03 9.71 -15.07
C ARG A 330 3.45 8.49 -15.89
N GLY A 331 4.73 8.14 -15.84
CA GLY A 331 5.28 6.94 -16.47
C GLY A 331 4.72 5.66 -15.84
N LEU A 332 4.58 5.60 -14.52
CA LEU A 332 3.94 4.48 -13.83
C LEU A 332 2.49 4.29 -14.30
N ALA A 333 1.74 5.38 -14.45
CA ALA A 333 0.38 5.35 -14.95
C ALA A 333 0.30 4.92 -16.43
N ALA A 334 1.24 5.37 -17.26
CA ALA A 334 1.30 5.05 -18.69
C ALA A 334 1.77 3.62 -18.98
N ALA A 335 2.64 3.06 -18.14
CA ALA A 335 3.23 1.74 -18.36
C ALA A 335 2.21 0.61 -18.17
N THR A 336 2.29 -0.44 -18.99
CA THR A 336 1.51 -1.67 -18.83
C THR A 336 2.10 -2.58 -17.76
N GLY A 337 3.41 -2.49 -17.52
CA GLY A 337 4.13 -3.23 -16.48
C GLY A 337 5.33 -2.47 -15.93
N ILE A 338 5.76 -2.83 -14.72
CA ILE A 338 6.82 -2.12 -13.99
C ILE A 338 7.93 -3.10 -13.60
N VAL A 339 9.18 -2.73 -13.82
CA VAL A 339 10.36 -3.49 -13.38
C VAL A 339 11.33 -2.58 -12.63
N THR A 340 11.78 -3.00 -11.45
CA THR A 340 12.84 -2.28 -10.74
C THR A 340 14.02 -3.15 -10.34
N ALA A 341 15.22 -2.56 -10.34
CA ALA A 341 16.44 -3.24 -9.90
C ALA A 341 16.46 -3.46 -8.38
N ARG A 342 15.87 -2.51 -7.64
CA ARG A 342 15.82 -2.52 -6.17
C ARG A 342 14.38 -2.40 -5.67
N GLY A 343 14.21 -2.67 -4.38
CA GLY A 343 12.94 -2.60 -3.67
C GLY A 343 12.33 -3.97 -3.38
N GLY A 344 11.67 -4.07 -2.23
CA GLY A 344 10.89 -5.24 -1.81
C GLY A 344 9.37 -5.03 -1.93
N PRO A 345 8.54 -5.92 -1.36
CA PRO A 345 7.09 -5.82 -1.38
C PRO A 345 6.52 -4.49 -0.90
N ALA A 346 7.22 -3.76 -0.04
CA ALA A 346 6.78 -2.47 0.48
C ALA A 346 7.38 -1.25 -0.21
N SER A 347 8.25 -1.45 -1.21
CA SER A 347 8.85 -0.36 -1.98
C SER A 347 7.80 0.53 -2.66
N HIS A 348 8.17 1.77 -2.96
CA HIS A 348 7.31 2.69 -3.71
C HIS A 348 6.72 2.05 -4.99
N ALA A 349 7.55 1.36 -5.78
CA ALA A 349 7.13 0.67 -7.00
C ALA A 349 6.04 -0.38 -6.71
N ALA A 350 6.26 -1.22 -5.70
CA ALA A 350 5.33 -2.29 -5.33
C ALA A 350 3.98 -1.75 -4.83
N VAL A 351 4.00 -0.73 -3.98
CA VAL A 351 2.78 -0.12 -3.42
C VAL A 351 1.97 0.57 -4.52
N VAL A 352 2.62 1.35 -5.39
CA VAL A 352 1.92 2.05 -6.48
C VAL A 352 1.40 1.08 -7.54
N ALA A 353 2.20 0.07 -7.93
CA ALA A 353 1.80 -0.94 -8.90
C ALA A 353 0.50 -1.66 -8.48
N ARG A 354 0.42 -2.11 -7.22
CA ARG A 354 -0.81 -2.72 -6.67
C ARG A 354 -1.98 -1.77 -6.65
N SER A 355 -1.76 -0.50 -6.29
CA SER A 355 -2.83 0.51 -6.28
C SER A 355 -3.41 0.79 -7.67
N MET A 356 -2.63 0.54 -8.73
CA MET A 356 -3.03 0.71 -10.12
C MET A 356 -3.39 -0.62 -10.82
N GLY A 357 -3.25 -1.76 -10.14
CA GLY A 357 -3.46 -3.09 -10.74
C GLY A 357 -2.49 -3.41 -11.90
N LYS A 358 -1.26 -2.90 -11.86
CA LYS A 358 -0.27 -3.08 -12.95
C LYS A 358 0.72 -4.19 -12.58
N PRO A 359 0.91 -5.22 -13.42
CA PRO A 359 1.92 -6.25 -13.18
C PRO A 359 3.29 -5.64 -12.89
N ALA A 360 3.94 -6.12 -11.83
CA ALA A 360 5.21 -5.54 -11.40
C ALA A 360 6.17 -6.56 -10.80
N VAL A 361 7.44 -6.43 -11.18
CA VAL A 361 8.56 -7.21 -10.66
C VAL A 361 9.60 -6.24 -10.08
N VAL A 362 9.89 -6.36 -8.79
CA VAL A 362 10.84 -5.48 -8.10
C VAL A 362 12.05 -6.27 -7.61
N GLY A 363 13.16 -5.61 -7.32
CA GLY A 363 14.34 -6.27 -6.79
C GLY A 363 14.95 -7.28 -7.77
N VAL A 364 14.93 -6.99 -9.08
CA VAL A 364 15.57 -7.84 -10.08
C VAL A 364 17.09 -7.77 -9.91
N ALA A 365 17.68 -8.89 -9.48
CA ALA A 365 19.12 -8.99 -9.29
C ALA A 365 19.87 -8.70 -10.60
N ASP A 366 21.02 -8.02 -10.48
CA ASP A 366 21.90 -7.64 -11.59
C ASP A 366 21.26 -6.76 -12.69
N LEU A 367 20.10 -6.16 -12.43
CA LEU A 367 19.50 -5.19 -13.34
C LEU A 367 20.26 -3.85 -13.28
N HIS A 368 20.90 -3.51 -14.39
CA HIS A 368 21.58 -2.23 -14.60
C HIS A 368 20.84 -1.42 -15.66
N VAL A 369 20.40 -0.21 -15.30
CA VAL A 369 19.66 0.68 -16.20
C VAL A 369 20.60 1.75 -16.74
N GLY A 370 20.92 1.69 -18.03
CA GLY A 370 21.65 2.72 -18.77
C GLY A 370 20.70 3.70 -19.47
N SER A 371 21.28 4.63 -20.25
CA SER A 371 20.50 5.62 -21.02
C SER A 371 19.69 4.98 -22.15
N ASP A 372 20.28 4.03 -22.88
CA ASP A 372 19.71 3.48 -24.12
C ASP A 372 19.48 1.97 -24.06
N SER A 373 19.81 1.35 -22.92
CA SER A 373 19.67 -0.09 -22.72
C SER A 373 19.58 -0.45 -21.24
N VAL A 374 19.08 -1.65 -20.98
CA VAL A 374 19.06 -2.30 -19.68
C VAL A 374 19.84 -3.60 -19.77
N ALA A 375 20.71 -3.88 -18.80
CA ALA A 375 21.41 -5.15 -18.70
C ALA A 375 20.81 -5.97 -17.56
N MET A 376 20.44 -7.23 -17.82
CA MET A 376 19.91 -8.16 -16.84
C MET A 376 20.21 -9.61 -17.23
N GLY A 377 20.58 -10.46 -16.26
CA GLY A 377 20.93 -11.87 -16.49
C GLY A 377 21.98 -12.11 -17.57
N GLY A 378 23.00 -11.25 -17.63
CA GLY A 378 24.07 -11.32 -18.62
C GLY A 378 23.66 -10.92 -20.05
N ARG A 379 22.45 -10.41 -20.27
CA ARG A 379 21.96 -9.92 -21.56
C ARG A 379 21.76 -8.41 -21.54
N THR A 380 22.01 -7.76 -22.67
CA THR A 380 21.71 -6.33 -22.88
C THR A 380 20.47 -6.20 -23.76
N VAL A 381 19.48 -5.47 -23.27
CA VAL A 381 18.20 -5.22 -23.93
C VAL A 381 18.10 -3.74 -24.24
N GLY A 382 17.95 -3.38 -25.52
CA GLY A 382 17.82 -1.98 -25.92
C GLY A 382 16.49 -1.36 -25.47
N VAL A 383 16.49 -0.04 -25.29
CA VAL A 383 15.23 0.72 -25.19
C VAL A 383 14.36 0.42 -26.42
N ALA A 384 13.04 0.41 -26.20
CA ALA A 384 12.02 0.02 -27.16
C ALA A 384 11.98 -1.48 -27.56
N ALA A 385 12.92 -2.31 -27.10
CA ALA A 385 12.82 -3.76 -27.27
C ALA A 385 11.60 -4.32 -26.52
N MET A 386 11.02 -5.38 -27.06
CA MET A 386 9.86 -6.02 -26.45
C MET A 386 10.28 -6.93 -25.29
N VAL A 387 9.66 -6.75 -24.13
CA VAL A 387 9.82 -7.61 -22.96
C VAL A 387 8.45 -7.99 -22.41
N THR A 388 8.39 -9.13 -21.75
CA THR A 388 7.21 -9.60 -21.02
C THR A 388 7.59 -9.90 -19.59
N ILE A 389 6.77 -9.47 -18.65
CA ILE A 389 6.95 -9.72 -17.22
C ILE A 389 5.79 -10.51 -16.65
N ASP A 390 6.10 -11.37 -15.68
CA ASP A 390 5.14 -12.05 -14.82
C ASP A 390 5.23 -11.43 -13.42
N GLY A 391 4.28 -10.57 -13.08
CA GLY A 391 4.23 -9.89 -11.79
C GLY A 391 3.82 -10.81 -10.62
N THR A 392 3.58 -12.10 -10.89
CA THR A 392 3.26 -13.11 -9.88
C THR A 392 4.50 -13.93 -9.52
N GLY A 393 5.13 -14.54 -10.52
CA GLY A 393 6.32 -15.37 -10.30
C GLY A 393 7.64 -14.59 -10.33
N GLY A 394 7.58 -13.31 -10.71
CA GLY A 394 8.74 -12.42 -10.75
C GLY A 394 9.63 -12.65 -11.97
N GLU A 395 9.17 -13.36 -13.00
CA GLU A 395 9.93 -13.62 -14.22
C GLU A 395 9.92 -12.43 -15.19
N VAL A 396 11.06 -12.21 -15.86
CA VAL A 396 11.21 -11.29 -16.99
C VAL A 396 11.74 -12.08 -18.18
N VAL A 397 11.12 -11.89 -19.36
CA VAL A 397 11.42 -12.61 -20.60
C VAL A 397 11.53 -11.65 -21.78
N LEU A 398 12.39 -11.95 -22.76
CA LEU A 398 12.46 -11.21 -24.02
C LEU A 398 11.31 -11.59 -24.97
N GLY A 399 10.74 -10.60 -25.64
CA GLY A 399 9.69 -10.79 -26.62
C GLY A 399 8.34 -11.10 -25.97
N THR A 400 7.52 -11.89 -26.67
CA THR A 400 6.15 -12.27 -26.28
C THR A 400 6.07 -13.79 -26.11
N PRO A 401 6.40 -14.33 -24.92
CA PRO A 401 6.35 -15.77 -24.68
C PRO A 401 4.91 -16.28 -24.72
N ARG A 402 4.74 -17.61 -24.74
CA ARG A 402 3.44 -18.22 -24.52
C ARG A 402 2.98 -17.89 -23.09
N VAL A 403 1.74 -17.45 -22.96
CA VAL A 403 1.10 -17.18 -21.68
C VAL A 403 0.08 -18.28 -21.41
N VAL A 404 0.12 -18.83 -20.20
CA VAL A 404 -0.82 -19.86 -19.75
C VAL A 404 -1.68 -19.30 -18.62
N THR A 405 -2.94 -19.68 -18.58
CA THR A 405 -3.84 -19.38 -17.47
C THR A 405 -4.16 -20.66 -16.72
N GLY A 406 -4.09 -20.60 -15.38
CA GLY A 406 -4.46 -21.72 -14.52
C GLY A 406 -5.96 -22.05 -14.58
N GLY A 407 -6.32 -23.23 -14.09
CA GLY A 407 -7.71 -23.57 -13.78
C GLY A 407 -8.22 -22.82 -12.55
N ALA A 408 -9.55 -22.84 -12.34
CA ALA A 408 -10.15 -22.28 -11.12
C ALA A 408 -9.65 -23.03 -9.87
N ASP A 409 -9.08 -22.30 -8.92
CA ASP A 409 -8.70 -22.84 -7.62
C ASP A 409 -9.94 -23.24 -6.78
N GLU A 410 -9.71 -23.88 -5.64
CA GLU A 410 -10.79 -24.33 -4.76
C GLU A 410 -11.60 -23.17 -4.19
N HIS A 411 -10.94 -22.07 -3.81
CA HIS A 411 -11.60 -20.90 -3.24
C HIS A 411 -12.55 -20.24 -4.25
N LEU A 412 -12.13 -20.10 -5.51
CA LEU A 412 -12.96 -19.57 -6.58
C LEU A 412 -14.17 -20.45 -6.85
N ARG A 413 -13.97 -21.77 -6.95
CA ARG A 413 -15.09 -22.71 -7.14
C ARG A 413 -16.13 -22.61 -6.02
N ARG A 414 -15.67 -22.45 -4.77
CA ARG A 414 -16.53 -22.30 -3.59
C ARG A 414 -17.28 -20.98 -3.58
N LEU A 415 -16.59 -19.86 -3.82
CA LEU A 415 -17.21 -18.53 -3.91
C LEU A 415 -18.30 -18.51 -5.00
N LEU A 416 -18.01 -19.06 -6.17
CA LEU A 416 -18.96 -19.12 -7.27
C LEU A 416 -20.12 -20.08 -6.99
N GLY A 417 -19.89 -21.18 -6.27
CA GLY A 417 -20.97 -22.03 -5.76
C GLY A 417 -21.93 -21.28 -4.84
N TRP A 418 -21.41 -20.45 -3.93
CA TRP A 418 -22.25 -19.58 -3.09
C TRP A 418 -22.99 -18.53 -3.93
N ALA A 419 -22.36 -17.97 -4.96
CA ALA A 419 -23.00 -17.02 -5.86
C ALA A 419 -24.19 -17.65 -6.61
N ASP A 420 -24.02 -18.87 -7.11
CA ASP A 420 -25.09 -19.61 -7.79
C ASP A 420 -26.24 -19.95 -6.82
N GLU A 421 -25.93 -20.39 -5.59
CA GLU A 421 -26.92 -20.66 -4.53
C GLU A 421 -27.77 -19.41 -4.22
N VAL A 422 -27.14 -18.25 -4.11
CA VAL A 422 -27.81 -16.99 -3.78
C VAL A 422 -28.63 -16.45 -4.95
N SER A 423 -28.10 -16.53 -6.17
CA SER A 423 -28.77 -16.04 -7.37
C SER A 423 -29.88 -16.98 -7.87
N GLY A 424 -29.80 -18.27 -7.54
CA GLY A 424 -30.68 -19.32 -8.07
C GLY A 424 -30.45 -19.61 -9.56
N ASP A 425 -29.33 -19.15 -10.11
CA ASP A 425 -29.03 -19.21 -11.53
C ASP A 425 -27.69 -19.91 -11.77
N CYS A 426 -27.76 -21.10 -12.36
CA CYS A 426 -26.61 -21.95 -12.69
C CYS A 426 -26.28 -21.91 -14.20
N SER A 427 -26.78 -20.93 -14.96
CA SER A 427 -26.46 -20.83 -16.40
C SER A 427 -24.96 -20.60 -16.62
N GLU A 428 -24.42 -21.14 -17.71
CA GLU A 428 -23.04 -20.88 -18.12
C GLU A 428 -22.83 -19.39 -18.42
N ARG A 429 -22.06 -18.73 -17.56
CA ARG A 429 -21.72 -17.31 -17.56
C ARG A 429 -20.29 -17.13 -17.11
N ASP A 430 -19.73 -15.96 -17.38
CA ASP A 430 -18.41 -15.66 -16.84
C ASP A 430 -18.43 -15.55 -15.31
N GLU A 431 -17.25 -15.69 -14.69
CA GLU A 431 -17.09 -15.72 -13.23
C GLU A 431 -17.55 -14.39 -12.58
N ALA A 432 -17.33 -13.26 -13.25
CA ALA A 432 -17.72 -11.94 -12.75
C ALA A 432 -19.24 -11.74 -12.83
N GLU A 433 -19.88 -12.14 -13.93
CA GLU A 433 -21.33 -12.09 -14.14
C GLU A 433 -22.09 -12.91 -13.08
N ARG A 434 -21.58 -14.11 -12.75
CA ARG A 434 -22.16 -14.95 -11.68
C ARG A 434 -22.14 -14.25 -10.34
N LEU A 435 -21.02 -13.61 -10.00
CA LEU A 435 -20.90 -12.84 -8.76
C LEU A 435 -21.81 -11.60 -8.78
N GLU A 436 -21.89 -10.87 -9.89
CA GLU A 436 -22.76 -9.70 -10.04
C GLU A 436 -24.24 -10.06 -9.84
N ALA A 437 -24.70 -11.18 -10.39
CA ALA A 437 -26.05 -11.68 -10.21
C ALA A 437 -26.37 -11.94 -8.72
N ALA A 438 -25.46 -12.61 -8.01
CA ALA A 438 -25.62 -12.85 -6.57
C ALA A 438 -25.64 -11.54 -5.76
N GLN A 439 -24.70 -10.63 -6.03
CA GLN A 439 -24.65 -9.34 -5.35
C GLN A 439 -25.91 -8.49 -5.58
N ALA A 440 -26.51 -8.55 -6.78
CA ALA A 440 -27.75 -7.86 -7.07
C ALA A 440 -28.91 -8.39 -6.20
N VAL A 441 -28.99 -9.70 -5.99
CA VAL A 441 -29.98 -10.32 -5.08
C VAL A 441 -29.73 -9.90 -3.63
N LEU A 442 -28.48 -9.94 -3.16
CA LEU A 442 -28.14 -9.55 -1.78
C LEU A 442 -28.43 -8.08 -1.49
N ARG A 443 -28.07 -7.17 -2.40
CA ARG A 443 -28.36 -5.73 -2.23
C ARG A 443 -29.86 -5.45 -2.20
N ARG A 444 -30.68 -6.20 -2.95
CA ARG A 444 -32.14 -6.12 -2.85
C ARG A 444 -32.66 -6.59 -1.50
N ARG A 445 -32.07 -7.64 -0.91
CA ARG A 445 -32.42 -8.13 0.44
C ARG A 445 -32.03 -7.16 1.56
N GLN A 446 -30.93 -6.43 1.40
CA GLN A 446 -30.46 -5.46 2.40
C GLN A 446 -31.21 -4.11 2.34
N GLY A 447 -31.81 -3.79 1.19
CA GLY A 447 -32.60 -2.58 0.99
C GLY A 447 -34.12 -2.75 1.17
N ALA A 448 -34.58 -3.97 1.49
CA ALA A 448 -35.97 -4.32 1.82
C ALA A 448 -36.07 -4.62 3.32
#